data_AF-A0A1Q9NWY5-F1
#
_entry.id   AF-A0A1Q9NWY5-F1
#
_cell.length_a   1.000
_cell.length_b   1.000
_cell.length_c   1.000
_cell.angle_alpha   90.00
_cell.angle_beta   90.00
_cell.angle_gamma   90.00
#
_symmetry.space_group_name_H-M   'P 1'
#
loop_
_entity.id
_entity.type
_entity.pdbx_description
1 polymer ?
#
loop_
_entity_poly.entity_id
_entity_poly.type
_entity_poly.pdbx_seq_one_letter_code
_entity_poly.pdbx_strand_id
1 'polypeptide(L)'
;MDIAIINSILLTFENKNLGIIDNGGLGINENKISYVGPMKKFDYSNADVVIDGKGMITMPGLINVHFHSGLTLLRGAAQDLPEIEWMNKGIAPFSSHLRDTDRILGSKLGVLEGVQTGTT
;
A
#
# COMPACT_ATOMS: atom_id res chain seq x y z
N MET A 1 16.32 14.88 10.50
CA MET A 1 15.01 14.25 10.25
C MET A 1 15.14 13.61 8.90
N ASP A 2 14.74 12.36 8.73
CA ASP A 2 15.12 11.65 7.49
C ASP A 2 14.24 12.11 6.33
N ILE A 3 12.92 12.17 6.54
CA ILE A 3 11.95 12.59 5.53
C ILE A 3 10.93 13.54 6.15
N ALA A 4 10.64 14.64 5.45
CA ALA A 4 9.52 15.53 5.72
C ALA A 4 8.56 15.54 4.53
N ILE A 5 7.28 15.22 4.76
CA ILE A 5 6.20 15.46 3.79
C ILE A 5 5.50 16.74 4.23
N ILE A 6 5.39 17.73 3.34
CA ILE A 6 4.89 19.07 3.66
C ILE A 6 3.68 19.46 2.80
N ASN A 7 2.89 20.43 3.27
CA ASN A 7 1.75 21.01 2.54
C ASN A 7 0.68 20.01 2.05
N SER A 8 0.60 18.83 2.67
CA SER A 8 -0.35 17.79 2.30
C SER A 8 -1.63 17.91 3.10
N ILE A 9 -2.74 17.44 2.52
CA ILE A 9 -3.91 17.05 3.34
C ILE A 9 -3.52 15.75 4.04
N LEU A 10 -3.56 15.71 5.37
CA LEU A 10 -3.31 14.48 6.13
C LEU A 10 -4.61 13.80 6.49
N LEU A 11 -4.69 12.49 6.30
CA LEU A 11 -5.72 11.63 6.87
C LEU A 11 -5.07 10.75 7.95
N THR A 12 -5.22 11.12 9.22
CA THR A 12 -4.53 10.42 10.32
C THR A 12 -5.27 9.18 10.81
N PHE A 13 -6.57 9.08 10.52
CA PHE A 13 -7.46 8.03 11.04
C PHE A 13 -7.50 7.94 12.59
N GLU A 14 -7.18 9.04 13.28
CA GLU A 14 -7.19 9.09 14.74
C GLU A 14 -8.63 9.06 15.30
N ASN A 15 -8.83 8.39 16.45
CA ASN A 15 -10.06 8.43 17.24
C ASN A 15 -11.35 8.02 16.49
N LYS A 16 -11.27 7.02 15.60
CA LYS A 16 -12.37 6.48 14.77
C LYS A 16 -12.95 7.43 13.72
N ASN A 17 -12.33 8.59 13.51
CA ASN A 17 -12.69 9.55 12.46
C ASN A 17 -11.59 9.59 11.40
N LEU A 18 -11.81 10.33 10.29
CA LEU A 18 -10.79 10.49 9.25
C LEU A 18 -9.55 11.28 9.71
N GLY A 19 -9.67 12.09 10.77
CA GLY A 19 -8.54 12.85 11.32
C GLY A 19 -7.91 13.80 10.30
N ILE A 20 -8.72 14.64 9.65
CA ILE A 20 -8.30 15.49 8.53
C ILE A 20 -7.50 16.71 9.02
N ILE A 21 -6.35 16.97 8.39
CA ILE A 21 -5.56 18.20 8.56
C ILE A 21 -5.29 18.79 7.17
N ASP A 22 -5.94 19.90 6.82
CA ASP A 22 -5.93 20.45 5.44
C ASP A 22 -4.55 20.90 4.95
N ASN A 23 -3.72 21.44 5.84
CA ASN A 23 -2.34 21.85 5.55
C ASN A 23 -1.43 21.27 6.63
N GLY A 24 -1.07 20.01 6.48
CA GLY A 24 -0.30 19.25 7.44
C GLY A 24 1.12 18.93 6.99
N GLY A 25 1.93 18.59 7.99
CA GLY A 25 3.27 18.04 7.83
C GLY A 25 3.39 16.68 8.51
N LEU A 26 4.18 15.80 7.90
CA LEU A 26 4.57 14.49 8.43
C LEU A 26 6.10 14.42 8.49
N GLY A 27 6.65 14.14 9.67
CA GLY A 27 8.08 13.90 9.85
C GLY A 27 8.36 12.42 10.11
N ILE A 28 9.44 11.90 9.53
CA ILE A 28 9.87 10.51 9.68
C ILE A 28 11.35 10.48 10.09
N ASN A 29 11.66 9.74 11.16
CA ASN A 29 13.03 9.46 11.65
C ASN A 29 13.17 7.96 11.91
N GLU A 30 14.21 7.33 11.39
CA GLU A 30 14.55 5.91 11.59
C GLU A 30 13.36 4.95 11.38
N ASN A 31 12.54 5.23 10.36
CA ASN A 31 11.30 4.50 10.03
C ASN A 31 10.13 4.69 11.01
N LYS A 32 10.19 5.69 11.90
CA LYS A 32 9.09 6.06 12.78
C LYS A 32 8.58 7.45 12.45
N ILE A 33 7.26 7.60 12.56
CA ILE A 33 6.63 8.90 12.49
C ILE A 33 7.07 9.73 13.71
N SER A 34 7.80 10.82 13.47
CA SER A 34 8.32 11.73 14.50
C SER A 34 7.44 12.96 14.69
N TYR A 35 6.61 13.30 13.71
CA TYR A 35 5.66 14.41 13.76
C TYR A 35 4.46 14.15 12.85
N VAL A 36 3.25 14.46 13.33
CA VAL A 36 2.02 14.56 12.54
C VAL A 36 1.28 15.78 13.03
N GLY A 37 0.95 16.72 12.14
CA GLY A 37 0.23 17.90 12.60
C GLY A 37 0.17 19.04 11.59
N PRO A 38 -0.35 20.21 12.01
CA PRO A 38 -0.46 21.39 11.16
C PRO A 38 0.91 21.91 10.73
N MET A 39 1.06 22.24 9.45
CA MET A 39 2.31 22.74 8.85
C MET A 39 2.90 23.95 9.59
N LYS A 40 2.04 24.82 10.16
CA LYS A 40 2.46 25.99 10.95
C LYS A 40 3.31 25.65 12.17
N LYS A 41 3.20 24.43 12.71
CA LYS A 41 3.94 23.96 13.89
C LYS A 41 5.07 22.99 13.53
N PHE A 42 5.33 22.75 12.24
CA PHE A 42 6.28 21.76 11.77
C PHE A 42 7.59 22.42 11.34
N ASP A 43 8.66 22.22 12.12
CA ASP A 43 10.02 22.59 11.73
C ASP A 43 10.68 21.42 10.99
N TYR A 44 10.86 21.58 9.69
CA TYR A 44 11.48 20.61 8.79
C TYR A 44 12.83 21.10 8.25
N SER A 45 13.41 22.17 8.83
CA SER A 45 14.65 22.79 8.36
C SER A 45 15.85 21.83 8.32
N ASN A 46 15.83 20.80 9.17
CA ASN A 46 16.86 19.76 9.26
C ASN A 46 16.40 18.42 8.65
N ALA A 47 15.50 18.44 7.66
CA ALA A 47 15.08 17.25 6.94
C ALA A 47 16.06 16.91 5.81
N ASP A 48 16.50 15.65 5.71
CA ASP A 48 17.41 15.19 4.65
C ASP A 48 16.68 15.12 3.30
N VAL A 49 15.41 14.67 3.32
CA VAL A 49 14.52 14.62 2.15
C VAL A 49 13.24 15.39 2.44
N VAL A 50 12.83 16.25 1.50
CA VAL A 50 11.57 16.99 1.57
C VAL A 50 10.69 16.61 0.39
N ILE A 51 9.44 16.22 0.67
CA ILE A 51 8.40 15.89 -0.31
C ILE A 51 7.30 16.94 -0.20
N ASP A 52 7.09 17.73 -1.26
CA ASP A 52 5.98 18.69 -1.32
C ASP A 52 4.69 17.99 -1.77
N GLY A 53 3.79 17.76 -0.81
CA GLY A 53 2.50 17.08 -1.01
C GLY A 53 1.36 18.04 -1.37
N LYS A 54 1.66 19.25 -1.85
CA LYS A 54 0.61 20.23 -2.21
C LYS A 54 -0.38 19.65 -3.23
N GLY A 55 -1.66 19.69 -2.89
CA GLY A 55 -2.74 19.13 -3.72
C GLY A 55 -2.84 17.61 -3.68
N MET A 56 -2.07 16.95 -2.81
CA MET A 56 -2.09 15.52 -2.57
C MET A 56 -2.60 15.19 -1.16
N ILE A 57 -2.91 13.91 -0.95
CA ILE A 57 -3.30 13.34 0.33
C ILE A 57 -2.17 12.44 0.82
N THR A 58 -1.82 12.57 2.09
CA THR A 58 -0.94 11.64 2.81
C THR A 58 -1.79 10.87 3.82
N MET A 59 -1.72 9.55 3.76
CA MET A 59 -2.50 8.65 4.62
C MET A 59 -1.67 7.40 4.96
N PRO A 60 -2.05 6.64 6.01
CA PRO A 60 -1.52 5.30 6.22
C PRO A 60 -1.66 4.45 4.96
N GLY A 61 -0.64 3.62 4.70
CA GLY A 61 -0.72 2.63 3.63
C GLY A 61 -1.86 1.65 3.89
N LEU A 62 -2.42 1.14 2.80
CA LEU A 62 -3.54 0.20 2.85
C LEU A 62 -3.06 -1.16 3.34
N ILE A 63 -3.88 -1.82 4.16
CA ILE A 63 -3.58 -3.16 4.68
C ILE A 63 -4.40 -4.18 3.88
N ASN A 64 -3.73 -4.99 3.07
CA ASN A 64 -4.36 -6.14 2.45
C ASN A 64 -4.33 -7.34 3.41
N VAL A 65 -5.46 -7.60 4.08
CA VAL A 65 -5.58 -8.62 5.13
C VAL A 65 -5.59 -10.07 4.61
N HIS A 66 -5.71 -10.28 3.30
CA HIS A 66 -5.76 -11.62 2.72
C HIS A 66 -5.36 -11.61 1.23
N PHE A 67 -4.27 -12.32 0.90
CA PHE A 67 -3.76 -12.33 -0.47
C PHE A 67 -3.08 -13.65 -0.87
N HIS A 68 -3.42 -14.18 -2.03
CA HIS A 68 -2.78 -15.34 -2.66
C HIS A 68 -1.76 -14.91 -3.73
N SER A 69 -0.67 -14.29 -3.29
CA SER A 69 0.33 -13.66 -4.17
C SER A 69 0.94 -14.60 -5.22
N GLY A 70 1.21 -15.86 -4.86
CA GLY A 70 1.79 -16.84 -5.78
C GLY A 70 0.87 -17.26 -6.93
N LEU A 71 -0.43 -16.95 -6.86
CA LEU A 71 -1.40 -17.26 -7.92
C LEU A 71 -1.67 -16.08 -8.85
N THR A 72 -0.96 -14.96 -8.70
CA THR A 72 -1.16 -13.75 -9.52
C THR A 72 -1.07 -14.02 -11.03
N LEU A 73 -0.19 -14.93 -11.47
CA LEU A 73 -0.06 -15.30 -12.89
C LEU A 73 -1.25 -16.07 -13.45
N LEU A 74 -2.12 -16.62 -12.59
CA LEU A 74 -3.36 -17.30 -12.98
C LEU A 74 -4.56 -16.35 -13.07
N ARG A 75 -4.35 -15.04 -12.88
CA ARG A 75 -5.42 -14.04 -13.02
C ARG A 75 -6.06 -14.17 -14.39
N GLY A 76 -7.38 -14.35 -14.42
CA GLY A 76 -8.13 -14.51 -15.66
C GLY A 76 -8.29 -15.96 -16.16
N ALA A 77 -7.60 -16.94 -15.58
CA ALA A 77 -7.57 -18.30 -16.13
C ALA A 77 -8.86 -19.13 -15.93
N ALA A 78 -9.74 -18.74 -15.00
CA ALA A 78 -10.93 -19.50 -14.62
C ALA A 78 -12.11 -18.59 -14.22
N GLN A 79 -12.44 -17.58 -15.05
CA GLN A 79 -13.46 -16.58 -14.69
C GLN A 79 -14.91 -17.03 -14.90
N ASP A 80 -15.15 -17.99 -15.80
CA ASP A 80 -16.50 -18.37 -16.24
C ASP A 80 -16.99 -19.69 -15.63
N LEU A 81 -16.59 -19.99 -14.38
CA LEU A 81 -17.01 -21.19 -13.65
C LEU A 81 -17.93 -20.84 -12.47
N PRO A 82 -18.89 -21.71 -12.12
CA PRO A 82 -19.62 -21.61 -10.85
C PRO A 82 -18.64 -21.64 -9.67
N GLU A 83 -18.94 -20.90 -8.60
CA GLU A 83 -18.07 -20.78 -7.41
C GLU A 83 -17.62 -22.15 -6.86
N ILE A 84 -18.57 -23.10 -6.74
CA ILE A 84 -18.31 -24.45 -6.22
C ILE A 84 -17.32 -25.25 -7.10
N GLU A 85 -17.18 -24.87 -8.37
CA GLU A 85 -16.30 -25.50 -9.33
C GLU A 85 -14.97 -24.74 -9.50
N TRP A 86 -14.96 -23.44 -9.21
CA TRP A 86 -13.84 -22.54 -9.47
C TRP A 86 -12.51 -23.06 -8.91
N MET A 87 -12.50 -23.56 -7.67
CA MET A 87 -11.29 -24.10 -7.06
C MET A 87 -10.87 -25.41 -7.71
N ASN A 88 -11.73 -26.43 -7.67
CA ASN A 88 -11.35 -27.81 -8.00
C ASN A 88 -11.27 -28.07 -9.51
N LYS A 89 -12.08 -27.39 -10.31
CA LYS A 89 -12.13 -27.54 -11.78
C LYS A 89 -11.44 -26.40 -12.52
N GLY A 90 -11.26 -25.25 -11.87
CA GLY A 90 -10.58 -24.08 -12.44
C GLY A 90 -9.14 -23.95 -11.96
N ILE A 91 -8.94 -23.26 -10.83
CA ILE A 91 -7.61 -22.83 -10.37
C ILE A 91 -6.69 -23.99 -10.00
N ALA A 92 -7.17 -25.01 -9.29
CA ALA A 92 -6.32 -26.09 -8.80
C ALA A 92 -5.57 -26.82 -9.93
N PRO A 93 -6.23 -27.25 -11.04
CA PRO A 93 -5.56 -27.80 -12.21
C PRO A 93 -4.47 -26.92 -12.80
N PHE A 94 -4.66 -25.60 -12.91
CA PHE A 94 -3.60 -24.71 -13.41
C PHE A 94 -2.47 -24.54 -12.39
N SER A 95 -2.83 -24.40 -11.11
CA SER A 95 -1.87 -24.16 -10.03
C SER A 95 -0.90 -25.33 -9.81
N SER A 96 -1.32 -26.56 -10.11
CA SER A 96 -0.47 -27.76 -10.00
C SER A 96 0.65 -27.80 -11.04
N HIS A 97 0.52 -27.03 -12.13
CA HIS A 97 1.54 -26.90 -13.17
C HIS A 97 2.51 -25.73 -12.93
N LEU A 98 2.24 -24.87 -11.95
CA LEU A 98 3.15 -23.79 -11.59
C LEU A 98 4.38 -24.35 -10.88
N ARG A 99 5.57 -23.98 -11.36
CA ARG A 99 6.83 -24.21 -10.65
C ARG A 99 7.02 -23.15 -9.58
N ASP A 100 7.96 -23.40 -8.67
CA ASP A 100 8.32 -22.43 -7.62
C ASP A 100 8.78 -21.09 -8.21
N THR A 101 9.49 -21.12 -9.35
CA THR A 101 9.90 -19.91 -10.07
C THR A 101 8.71 -19.08 -10.56
N ASP A 102 7.66 -19.74 -11.03
CA ASP A 102 6.46 -19.08 -11.53
C ASP A 102 5.70 -18.44 -10.35
N ARG A 103 5.62 -19.14 -9.21
CA ARG A 103 5.03 -18.61 -7.97
C ARG A 103 5.81 -17.40 -7.44
N ILE A 104 7.14 -17.42 -7.46
CA ILE A 104 7.98 -16.29 -7.06
C ILE A 104 7.71 -15.08 -7.97
N LEU A 105 7.63 -15.28 -9.29
CA LEU A 105 7.32 -14.21 -10.24
C LEU A 105 5.90 -13.65 -10.03
N GLY A 106 4.92 -14.52 -9.81
CA GLY A 106 3.56 -14.12 -9.46
C GLY A 106 3.52 -13.28 -8.19
N SER A 107 4.21 -13.70 -7.14
CA SER A 107 4.29 -12.95 -5.89
C SER A 107 4.94 -11.58 -6.09
N LYS A 108 6.03 -11.50 -6.86
CA LYS A 108 6.68 -10.22 -7.17
C LYS A 108 5.75 -9.26 -7.91
N LEU A 109 5.03 -9.74 -8.92
CA LEU A 109 4.05 -8.95 -9.65
C LEU A 109 2.94 -8.46 -8.72
N GLY A 110 2.38 -9.36 -7.91
CA GLY A 110 1.33 -9.03 -6.96
C GLY A 110 1.74 -7.98 -5.92
N VAL A 111 2.97 -8.07 -5.39
CA VAL A 111 3.52 -7.05 -4.46
C VAL A 111 3.72 -5.72 -5.18
N LEU A 112 4.25 -5.71 -6.41
CA LEU A 112 4.44 -4.48 -7.17
C LEU A 112 3.13 -3.75 -7.42
N GLU A 113 2.08 -4.47 -7.81
CA GLU A 113 0.74 -3.91 -7.99
C GLU A 113 0.16 -3.40 -6.66
N GLY A 114 0.38 -4.14 -5.56
CA GLY A 114 -0.01 -3.72 -4.23
C GLY A 114 0.62 -2.37 -3.87
N VAL A 115 1.94 -2.24 -4.02
CA VAL A 115 2.66 -0.98 -3.75
C VAL A 115 2.19 0.14 -4.68
N GLN A 116 1.98 -0.14 -5.96
CA GLN A 116 1.49 0.84 -6.94
C GLN A 116 0.09 1.36 -6.61
N THR A 117 -0.71 0.56 -5.89
CA THR A 117 -2.08 0.92 -5.46
C THR A 117 -2.15 1.35 -3.98
N GLY A 118 -1.01 1.51 -3.32
CA GLY A 118 -0.91 2.05 -1.96
C GLY A 118 -1.01 1.02 -0.84
N THR A 119 -0.90 -0.28 -1.12
CA THR A 119 -0.76 -1.33 -0.10
C THR A 119 0.66 -1.36 0.44
N THR A 120 0.80 -1.44 1.77
CA THR A 120 2.10 -1.49 2.48
C THR A 120 2.13 -2.57 3.54
#